data_AF-X1MV10-F1
#
_entry.id   AF-X1MV10-F1
#
_cell.length_a   1.000
_cell.length_b   1.000
_cell.length_c   1.000
_cell.angle_alpha   90.00
_cell.angle_beta   90.00
_cell.angle_gamma   90.00
#
_symmetry.space_group_name_H-M   'P 1'
#
loop_
_entity.id
_entity.type
_entity.pdbx_description
1 polymer ?
#
loop_
_entity_poly.entity_id
_entity_poly.type
_entity_poly.pdbx_seq_one_letter_code
_entity_poly.pdbx_strand_id
1 'polypeptide(L)' 'DNDVLRNAKLKFKKKKTQIKCEDCKEISNIEGFFVAECPKCSSRKIRVINDDEIKIISVET' A
#
# COMPACT_ATOMS: atom_id res chain seq x y z
N ASP A 1 35.77 1.18 -5.85
CA ASP A 1 34.91 2.28 -5.36
C ASP A 1 33.57 1.78 -4.88
N ASN A 2 33.39 1.64 -3.56
CA ASN A 2 32.09 1.39 -2.90
C ASN A 2 31.91 2.33 -1.69
N ASP A 3 32.77 3.33 -1.53
CA ASP A 3 32.82 4.13 -0.29
C ASP A 3 31.62 5.07 -0.15
N VAL A 4 31.05 5.54 -1.27
CA VAL A 4 29.94 6.51 -1.28
C VAL A 4 28.67 5.95 -0.62
N LEU A 5 28.44 4.63 -0.70
CA LEU A 5 27.25 3.99 -0.13
C LEU A 5 27.51 3.28 1.20
N ARG A 6 28.76 3.29 1.68
CA ARG A 6 29.20 2.46 2.81
C ARG A 6 28.44 2.75 4.11
N ASN A 7 27.97 3.98 4.26
CA ASN A 7 27.18 4.45 5.40
C ASN A 7 25.72 4.77 5.05
N ALA A 8 25.27 4.43 3.84
CA ALA A 8 23.89 4.70 3.41
C ALA A 8 22.90 3.91 4.27
N LYS A 9 21.81 4.56 4.68
CA LYS A 9 20.74 3.93 5.47
C LYS A 9 19.49 3.73 4.62
N LEU A 10 19.10 2.47 4.46
CA LEU A 10 17.83 2.14 3.81
C LEU A 10 16.69 2.21 4.84
N LYS A 11 15.67 3.02 4.56
CA LYS A 11 14.45 3.10 5.37
C LYS A 11 13.27 2.56 4.59
N PHE A 12 12.57 1.57 5.14
CA PHE A 12 11.34 1.04 4.56
C PHE A 12 10.13 1.79 5.09
N LYS A 13 9.24 2.22 4.20
CA LYS A 13 7.94 2.77 4.56
C LYS A 13 6.84 1.84 4.04
N LYS A 14 6.13 1.18 4.95
CA LYS A 14 4.99 0.34 4.59
C LYS A 14 3.81 1.24 4.20
N LYS A 15 3.31 1.09 2.98
CA LYS A 15 2.06 1.72 2.54
C LYS A 15 0.89 0.83 2.98
N LYS A 16 -0.20 1.42 3.48
CA LYS A 16 -1.43 0.68 3.79
C LYS A 16 -2.09 0.25 2.49
N THR A 17 -2.61 -0.97 2.39
CA THR A 17 -3.38 -1.40 1.22
C THR A 17 -4.73 -0.69 1.22
N GLN A 18 -5.19 -0.29 0.04
CA GLN A 18 -6.44 0.41 -0.21
C GLN A 18 -7.30 -0.46 -1.10
N ILE A 19 -8.53 -0.64 -0.67
CA ILE A 19 -9.56 -1.32 -1.45
C ILE A 19 -10.64 -0.30 -1.83
N LYS A 20 -11.26 -0.55 -2.98
CA LYS A 20 -12.45 0.15 -3.43
C LYS A 20 -13.58 -0.87 -3.59
N CYS A 21 -14.74 -0.58 -3.01
CA CYS A 21 -15.94 -1.34 -3.29
C CYS A 21 -16.56 -0.86 -4.60
N GLU A 22 -16.95 -1.79 -5.48
CA GLU A 22 -17.59 -1.47 -6.75
C GLU A 22 -19.07 -1.08 -6.57
N ASP A 23 -19.76 -1.64 -5.56
CA ASP A 23 -21.19 -1.37 -5.36
C ASP A 23 -21.43 -0.02 -4.66
N CYS A 24 -20.75 0.26 -3.54
CA CYS A 24 -20.96 1.52 -2.79
C CYS A 24 -19.90 2.59 -3.09
N LYS A 25 -18.92 2.29 -3.94
CA LYS A 25 -17.79 3.17 -4.33
C LYS A 25 -16.90 3.64 -3.18
N GLU A 26 -17.07 3.09 -1.98
CA GLU A 26 -16.27 3.41 -0.80
C GLU A 26 -14.82 2.99 -0.99
N ILE A 27 -13.89 3.85 -0.55
CA ILE A 27 -12.46 3.55 -0.50
C ILE A 27 -12.07 3.37 0.96
N SER A 28 -11.46 2.24 1.28
CA SER A 28 -11.07 1.91 2.66
C SER A 28 -9.61 1.49 2.72
N ASN A 29 -8.92 1.95 3.77
CA ASN A 29 -7.57 1.49 4.09
C ASN A 29 -7.69 0.22 4.92
N ILE A 30 -6.98 -0.83 4.53
CA ILE A 30 -6.99 -2.12 5.21
C ILE A 30 -5.59 -2.41 5.76
N GLU A 31 -5.55 -2.87 7.01
CA GLU A 31 -4.33 -3.31 7.68
C GLU A 31 -4.37 -4.84 7.76
N GLY A 32 -3.88 -5.52 6.72
CA GLY A 32 -3.88 -6.98 6.68
C GLY A 32 -4.06 -7.54 5.28
N PHE A 33 -3.86 -8.85 5.15
CA PHE A 33 -3.91 -9.55 3.85
C PHE A 33 -5.33 -10.01 3.46
N PHE A 34 -6.26 -10.06 4.42
CA PHE A 34 -7.60 -10.63 4.20
C PHE A 34 -8.70 -9.62 4.53
N VAL A 35 -9.31 -9.07 3.48
CA VAL A 35 -10.61 -8.42 3.55
C VAL A 35 -11.49 -9.08 2.51
N ALA A 36 -12.56 -9.74 2.97
CA ALA A 36 -13.47 -10.46 2.10
C ALA A 36 -14.69 -9.61 1.70
N GLU A 37 -15.01 -8.58 2.49
CA GLU A 37 -16.24 -7.80 2.37
C GLU A 37 -15.98 -6.30 2.61
N CYS A 38 -16.74 -5.45 1.93
CA CYS A 38 -16.68 -4.01 2.10
C CYS A 38 -17.21 -3.62 3.49
N PRO A 39 -16.46 -2.82 4.28
CA PRO A 39 -16.87 -2.45 5.65
C PRO A 39 -18.13 -1.58 5.72
N LYS A 40 -18.56 -0.98 4.60
CA LYS A 40 -19.71 -0.06 4.56
C LYS A 40 -21.01 -0.73 4.13
N CYS A 41 -20.95 -1.62 3.14
CA CYS A 41 -22.15 -2.24 2.56
C CYS A 41 -22.14 -3.77 2.60
N SER A 42 -21.11 -4.38 3.19
CA SER A 42 -20.90 -5.84 3.26
C SER A 42 -20.83 -6.53 1.89
N SER A 43 -20.66 -5.78 0.80
CA SER A 43 -20.48 -6.35 -0.53
C SER A 43 -19.11 -7.02 -0.67
N ARG A 44 -19.06 -8.16 -1.34
CA ARG A 44 -17.83 -8.86 -1.72
C ARG A 44 -17.19 -8.31 -2.99
N LYS A 45 -17.85 -7.39 -3.69
CA LYS A 45 -17.29 -6.74 -4.89
C LYS A 45 -16.33 -5.64 -4.48
N ILE A 46 -15.13 -6.03 -4.10
CA ILE A 46 -14.02 -5.15 -3.73
C ILE A 46 -12.84 -5.38 -4.66
N ARG A 47 -12.10 -4.31 -4.98
CA ARG A 47 -10.85 -4.35 -5.75
C ARG A 47 -9.75 -3.62 -5.00
N VAL A 48 -8.52 -4.11 -5.07
CA VAL A 48 -7.34 -3.39 -4.57
C VAL A 48 -7.01 -2.26 -5.55
N ILE A 49 -6.79 -1.05 -5.06
CA ILE A 49 -6.54 0.14 -5.90
C ILE A 49 -5.14 0.73 -5.76
N ASN A 50 -4.32 0.20 -4.86
CA ASN A 50 -2.96 0.67 -4.64
C ASN A 50 -1.95 -0.47 -4.66
N ASP A 51 -2.04 -1.27 -5.71
CA ASP A 51 -1.11 -2.35 -6.06
C ASP A 51 0.24 -1.81 -6.56
N ASP A 52 0.76 -0.78 -5.90
CA ASP A 52 2.06 -0.20 -6.26
C ASP A 52 3.17 -1.19 -5.90
N GLU A 53 3.99 -1.55 -6.89
CA GLU A 53 5.29 -2.21 -6.68
C GLU A 53 6.23 -1.37 -5.79
N ILE A 54 7.32 -1.97 -5.31
CA ILE A 54 8.33 -1.26 -4.49
C ILE A 54 8.85 -0.04 -5.26
N LYS A 55 8.77 1.15 -4.66
CA LYS A 55 9.19 2.43 -5.25
C LYS A 55 10.18 3.15 -4.35
N ILE A 56 11.19 3.79 -4.95
CA ILE A 56 12.06 4.74 -4.24
C ILE A 56 11.26 6.02 -4.00
N ILE A 57 11.08 6.37 -2.72
CA ILE A 57 10.26 7.53 -2.33
C ILE A 57 11.13 8.79 -2.22
N SER A 58 12.37 8.64 -1.77
CA SER A 58 13.32 9.75 -1.58
C SER A 58 14.76 9.23 -1.51
N VAL A 59 15.71 10.10 -1.86
CA VAL A 59 17.15 9.91 -1.63
C VAL A 59 17.65 11.16 -0.93
N GLU A 60 18.34 10.98 0.19
CA GLU A 60 18.99 12.05 0.95
C GLU A 60 20.50 11.93 0.70
N THR A 61 21.16 13.07 0.42
CA THR A 61 22.60 13.18 0.14
C THR A 61 23.32 13.94 1.23
#